data_AF-A0A1H0XQM9-F1
#
_entry.id   AF-A0A1H0XQM9-F1
#
_cell.length_a   1.000
_cell.length_b   1.000
_cell.length_c   1.000
_cell.angle_alpha   90.00
_cell.angle_beta   90.00
_cell.angle_gamma   90.00
#
_symmetry.space_group_name_H-M   'P 1'
#
loop_
_entity.id
_entity.type
_entity.pdbx_description
1 polymer ?
#
loop_
_entity_poly.entity_id
_entity_poly.type
_entity_poly.pdbx_seq_one_letter_code
_entity_poly.pdbx_strand_id
1 'polypeptide(L)'
;MVFQVPASKASINQNRFEFELDVPAANGKTKKRKFSLPKMQFVSSDVRHRMQRVGVKIDALQKEGETVDPALQVEAAEIQRELIEKYAPGLYELVTDDQLQAIQEAWQEASNIGLGESSPSAD
;
A
#
# COMPACT_ATOMS: atom_id res chain seq x y z
N MET A 1 -9.30 -8.06 18.38
CA MET A 1 -8.04 -7.29 18.26
C MET A 1 -8.41 -5.97 17.62
N VAL A 2 -8.19 -4.84 18.30
CA VAL A 2 -8.44 -3.50 17.74
C VAL A 2 -7.14 -3.03 17.10
N PHE A 3 -7.17 -2.90 15.77
CA PHE A 3 -6.11 -2.25 15.00
C PHE A 3 -6.27 -0.75 15.20
N GLN A 4 -5.36 -0.13 15.94
CA GLN A 4 -5.41 1.30 16.21
C GLN A 4 -4.24 1.93 15.48
N VAL A 5 -4.49 2.41 14.25
CA VAL A 5 -3.58 3.34 13.58
C VAL A 5 -3.57 4.60 14.45
N PRO A 6 -2.44 4.97 15.08
CA PRO A 6 -2.41 6.15 15.92
C PRO A 6 -2.61 7.39 15.02
N ALA A 7 -3.76 8.06 15.16
CA ALA A 7 -4.12 9.31 14.47
C ALA A 7 -3.23 10.51 14.83
N SER A 8 -2.05 10.27 15.41
CA SER A 8 -1.20 11.31 15.97
C SER A 8 0.25 10.86 15.88
N LYS A 9 0.82 10.96 14.68
CA LYS A 9 2.21 11.41 14.38
C LYS A 9 2.58 11.22 12.90
N ALA A 10 1.70 11.61 11.98
CA ALA A 10 2.05 11.85 10.57
C ALA A 10 2.95 13.10 10.37
N SER A 11 3.72 13.51 11.39
CA SER A 11 4.41 14.80 11.41
C SER A 11 5.92 14.62 11.51
N ILE A 12 6.59 15.17 10.47
CA ILE A 12 8.03 15.43 10.29
C ILE A 12 8.81 14.36 9.50
N ASN A 13 8.18 13.73 8.51
CA ASN A 13 8.86 13.21 7.31
C ASN A 13 7.85 13.25 6.14
N GLN A 14 7.71 14.39 5.47
CA GLN A 14 6.72 14.58 4.40
C GLN A 14 6.83 13.56 3.25
N ASN A 15 7.93 12.82 3.17
CA ASN A 15 8.28 11.93 2.08
C ASN A 15 8.01 10.45 2.35
N ARG A 16 7.66 10.09 3.59
CA ARG A 16 7.47 8.70 4.02
C ARG A 16 6.16 8.54 4.79
N PHE A 17 5.60 7.35 4.70
CA PHE A 17 4.49 6.86 5.48
C PHE A 17 5.06 5.94 6.56
N GLU A 18 4.84 6.26 7.82
CA GLU A 18 5.35 5.49 8.96
C GLU A 18 4.16 4.92 9.75
N PHE A 19 4.23 3.63 10.09
CA PHE A 19 3.19 2.95 10.87
C PHE A 19 3.81 1.95 11.84
N GLU A 20 3.08 1.60 12.88
CA GLU A 20 3.51 0.66 13.91
C GLU A 20 2.57 -0.53 13.93
N LEU A 21 3.13 -1.74 14.02
CA LEU A 21 2.37 -2.98 14.16
C LEU A 21 2.75 -3.70 15.45
N ASP A 22 1.76 -4.21 16.15
CA ASP A 22 1.94 -5.12 17.28
C ASP A 22 2.21 -6.53 16.74
N VAL A 23 3.47 -6.94 16.74
CA VAL A 23 3.89 -8.27 16.29
C VAL A 23 4.07 -9.22 17.46
N PRO A 24 3.71 -10.51 17.33
CA PRO A 24 3.96 -11.50 18.36
C PRO A 24 5.47 -11.71 18.54
N ALA A 25 5.95 -11.55 19.76
CA ALA A 25 7.32 -11.84 20.16
C ALA A 25 7.44 -13.29 20.67
N ALA A 26 8.64 -13.86 20.57
CA ALA A 26 8.94 -15.25 20.97
C ALA A 26 8.57 -15.60 22.43
N ASN A 27 8.30 -14.61 23.27
CA ASN A 27 7.89 -14.76 24.66
C ASN A 27 6.36 -14.66 24.87
N GLY A 28 5.56 -14.74 23.81
CA GLY A 28 4.10 -14.64 23.88
C GLY A 28 3.55 -13.24 24.15
N LYS A 29 4.41 -12.21 24.16
CA LYS A 29 4.00 -10.79 24.29
C LYS A 29 3.93 -10.14 22.93
N THR A 30 3.15 -9.07 22.79
CA THR A 30 3.20 -8.22 21.60
C THR A 30 4.33 -7.19 21.71
N LYS A 31 5.06 -6.98 20.62
CA LYS A 31 6.08 -5.93 20.49
C LYS A 31 5.66 -5.01 19.36
N LYS A 32 5.76 -3.71 19.58
CA LYS A 32 5.57 -2.72 18.51
C LYS A 32 6.78 -2.73 17.58
N ARG A 33 6.54 -3.00 16.30
CA ARG A 33 7.52 -2.91 15.22
C ARG A 33 7.13 -1.74 14.32
N LYS A 34 8.08 -0.84 14.10
CA LYS A 34 7.92 0.33 13.24
C LYS A 34 8.28 -0.01 11.80
N PHE A 35 7.45 0.39 10.87
CA PHE A 35 7.65 0.25 9.44
C PHE A 35 7.58 1.63 8.77
N SER A 36 8.32 1.79 7.68
CA SER A 36 8.37 3.04 6.93
C SER A 36 8.38 2.74 5.43
N LEU A 37 7.36 3.24 4.72
CA LEU A 37 7.25 3.15 3.27
C LEU A 37 7.48 4.54 2.67
N PRO A 38 8.24 4.67 1.57
CA PRO A 38 8.27 5.94 0.83
C PRO A 38 6.90 6.21 0.22
N LYS A 39 6.45 7.47 0.22
CA LYS A 39 5.24 7.82 -0.53
C LYS A 39 5.47 7.61 -2.03
N MET A 40 4.43 7.36 -2.81
CA MET A 40 4.55 7.12 -4.26
C MET A 40 5.33 8.20 -5.02
N GLN A 41 5.23 9.47 -4.62
CA GLN A 41 6.00 10.54 -5.26
C GLN A 41 7.52 10.47 -4.98
N PHE A 42 7.94 9.66 -4.01
CA PHE A 42 9.33 9.43 -3.60
C PHE A 42 9.79 7.96 -3.76
N VAL A 43 8.97 7.09 -4.35
CA VAL A 43 9.45 5.75 -4.76
C VAL A 43 10.51 5.90 -5.85
N SER A 44 11.40 4.91 -5.95
CA SER A 44 12.44 4.88 -6.99
C SER A 44 11.82 5.03 -8.38
N SER A 45 12.48 5.79 -9.26
CA SER A 45 12.00 6.07 -10.62
C SER A 45 11.68 4.80 -11.41
N ASP A 46 12.42 3.71 -11.16
CA ASP A 46 12.18 2.39 -11.77
C ASP A 46 10.80 1.82 -11.38
N VAL A 47 10.53 1.70 -10.08
CA VAL A 47 9.24 1.21 -9.55
C VAL A 47 8.09 2.11 -10.01
N ARG A 48 8.29 3.43 -9.97
CA ARG A 48 7.29 4.40 -10.43
C ARG A 48 6.96 4.22 -11.90
N HIS A 49 7.97 4.03 -12.75
CA HIS A 49 7.79 3.81 -14.17
C HIS A 49 7.07 2.49 -14.45
N ARG A 50 7.39 1.43 -13.72
CA ARG A 50 6.69 0.13 -13.81
C ARG A 50 5.22 0.26 -13.40
N MET A 51 4.93 0.86 -12.24
CA MET A 51 3.56 1.11 -11.78
C MET A 51 2.76 1.99 -12.74
N GLN A 52 3.35 3.06 -13.28
CA GLN A 52 2.68 3.92 -14.25
C GLN A 52 2.38 3.16 -15.55
N ARG A 53 3.28 2.33 -16.06
CA ARG A 53 3.03 1.52 -17.25
C ARG A 53 1.84 0.57 -17.07
N VAL A 54 1.74 -0.05 -15.90
CA VAL A 54 0.60 -0.93 -15.60
C VAL A 54 -0.68 -0.12 -15.41
N GLY A 55 -0.62 0.97 -14.64
CA GLY A 55 -1.77 1.86 -14.41
C GLY A 55 -2.34 2.44 -15.70
N VAL A 56 -1.50 2.86 -16.65
CA VAL A 56 -1.95 3.36 -17.96
C VAL A 56 -2.67 2.28 -18.76
N LYS A 57 -2.19 1.03 -18.73
CA LYS A 57 -2.86 -0.08 -19.41
C LYS A 57 -4.20 -0.42 -18.76
N ILE A 58 -4.25 -0.43 -17.42
CA ILE A 58 -5.49 -0.67 -16.68
C ILE A 58 -6.51 0.44 -16.98
N ASP A 59 -6.10 1.70 -16.94
CA ASP A 59 -6.96 2.86 -17.24
C ASP A 59 -7.46 2.83 -18.70
N ALA A 60 -6.61 2.45 -19.66
CA ALA A 60 -7.01 2.28 -21.05
C ALA A 60 -8.09 1.19 -21.20
N LEU A 61 -7.85 0.01 -20.63
CA LEU A 61 -8.82 -1.09 -20.66
C LEU A 61 -10.14 -0.72 -19.98
N GLN A 62 -10.09 -0.03 -18.83
CA GLN A 62 -11.28 0.46 -18.14
C GLN A 62 -12.06 1.48 -18.98
N LYS A 63 -11.38 2.41 -19.66
CA LYS A 63 -12.01 3.38 -20.58
C LYS A 63 -12.64 2.73 -21.80
N GLU A 64 -12.02 1.68 -22.30
CA GLU A 64 -12.55 0.88 -23.41
C GLU A 64 -13.70 -0.06 -22.97
N GLY A 65 -14.00 -0.11 -21.66
CA GLY A 65 -15.02 -1.00 -21.09
C GLY A 65 -14.60 -2.46 -21.14
N GLU A 66 -13.32 -2.74 -21.37
CA GLU A 66 -12.75 -4.07 -21.38
C GLU A 66 -12.42 -4.54 -19.97
N THR A 67 -12.47 -5.86 -19.79
CA THR A 67 -12.12 -6.48 -18.53
C THR A 67 -10.62 -6.34 -18.31
N VAL A 68 -10.22 -5.74 -17.20
CA VAL A 68 -8.80 -5.60 -16.86
C VAL A 68 -8.18 -6.99 -16.80
N ASP A 69 -7.18 -7.22 -17.65
CA ASP A 69 -6.52 -8.52 -17.75
C ASP A 69 -5.93 -8.92 -16.39
N PRO A 70 -6.23 -10.14 -15.89
CA PRO A 70 -5.74 -10.57 -14.58
C PRO A 70 -4.21 -10.59 -14.53
N ALA A 71 -3.50 -10.76 -15.65
CA ALA A 71 -2.04 -10.68 -15.69
C ALA A 71 -1.53 -9.26 -15.36
N LEU A 72 -2.27 -8.21 -15.74
CA LEU A 72 -1.91 -6.83 -15.39
C LEU A 72 -2.14 -6.55 -13.91
N GLN A 73 -3.18 -7.12 -13.31
CA GLN A 73 -3.41 -6.99 -11.87
C GLN A 73 -2.32 -7.71 -11.07
N VAL A 74 -1.90 -8.89 -11.52
CA VAL A 74 -0.77 -9.63 -10.92
C VAL A 74 0.52 -8.82 -11.05
N GLU A 75 0.83 -8.26 -12.23
CA GLU A 75 2.02 -7.43 -12.43
C GLU A 75 2.03 -6.20 -11.50
N ALA A 76 0.89 -5.52 -11.34
CA ALA A 76 0.74 -4.41 -10.39
C ALA A 76 1.00 -4.87 -8.95
N ALA A 77 0.41 -6.00 -8.55
CA ALA A 77 0.55 -6.56 -7.21
C ALA A 77 1.99 -6.99 -6.92
N GLU A 78 2.71 -7.56 -7.90
CA GLU A 78 4.12 -7.95 -7.77
C GLU A 78 5.03 -6.75 -7.57
N ILE A 79 4.84 -5.67 -8.35
CA ILE A 79 5.61 -4.43 -8.19
C ILE A 79 5.37 -3.83 -6.80
N GLN A 80 4.11 -3.83 -6.35
CA GLN A 80 3.75 -3.34 -5.02
C GLN A 80 4.34 -4.20 -3.92
N ARG A 81 4.34 -5.53 -4.08
CA ARG A 81 4.96 -6.46 -3.14
C ARG A 81 6.46 -6.28 -3.04
N GLU A 82 7.15 -6.15 -4.17
CA GLU A 82 8.58 -5.88 -4.21
C GLU A 82 8.91 -4.58 -3.47
N LEU A 83 8.11 -3.53 -3.67
CA LEU A 83 8.26 -2.26 -2.97
C LEU A 83 8.08 -2.45 -1.45
N ILE A 84 6.99 -3.07 -1.02
CA ILE A 84 6.69 -3.27 0.39
C ILE A 84 7.77 -4.15 1.04
N GLU A 85 8.18 -5.26 0.43
CA GLU A 85 9.26 -6.12 0.96
C GLU A 85 10.59 -5.38 1.06
N LYS A 86 10.90 -4.51 0.09
CA LYS A 86 12.14 -3.71 0.09
C LYS A 86 12.22 -2.71 1.24
N TYR A 87 11.09 -2.09 1.62
CA TYR A 87 11.05 -1.04 2.64
C TYR A 87 10.52 -1.52 4.01
N ALA A 88 9.73 -2.59 4.00
CA ALA A 88 9.09 -3.22 5.15
C ALA A 88 9.25 -4.76 5.04
N PRO A 89 10.47 -5.29 5.17
CA PRO A 89 10.75 -6.71 4.97
C PRO A 89 10.01 -7.59 5.98
N GLY A 90 9.36 -8.63 5.48
CA GLY A 90 8.60 -9.58 6.28
C GLY A 90 7.24 -9.04 6.74
N LEU A 91 6.78 -7.89 6.21
CA LEU A 91 5.45 -7.36 6.54
C LEU A 91 4.35 -8.38 6.20
N TYR A 92 4.44 -9.01 5.03
CA TYR A 92 3.47 -9.98 4.52
C TYR A 92 3.31 -11.22 5.42
N GLU A 93 4.32 -11.57 6.20
CA GLU A 93 4.24 -12.69 7.15
C GLU A 93 3.65 -12.28 8.50
N LEU A 94 3.53 -10.96 8.74
CA LEU A 94 3.15 -10.39 10.03
C LEU A 94 1.72 -9.85 10.05
N VAL A 95 1.09 -9.65 8.89
CA VAL A 95 -0.25 -9.09 8.76
C VAL A 95 -1.17 -10.04 8.02
N THR A 96 -2.46 -10.01 8.33
CA THR A 96 -3.50 -10.67 7.53
C THR A 96 -3.76 -9.88 6.24
N ASP A 97 -4.46 -10.50 5.29
CA ASP A 97 -4.85 -9.85 4.03
C ASP A 97 -5.64 -8.53 4.25
N ASP A 98 -6.60 -8.55 5.19
CA ASP A 98 -7.37 -7.37 5.61
C ASP A 98 -6.49 -6.24 6.18
N GLN A 99 -5.54 -6.57 7.06
CA GLN A 99 -4.61 -5.59 7.62
C GLN A 99 -3.66 -5.04 6.57
N LEU A 100 -3.20 -5.90 5.66
CA LEU A 100 -2.39 -5.51 4.54
C LEU A 100 -3.14 -4.52 3.65
N GLN A 101 -4.41 -4.79 3.34
CA GLN A 101 -5.26 -3.90 2.56
C GLN A 101 -5.40 -2.53 3.25
N ALA A 102 -5.71 -2.50 4.55
CA ALA A 102 -5.81 -1.25 5.32
C ALA A 102 -4.51 -0.43 5.31
N ILE A 103 -3.34 -1.10 5.40
CA ILE A 103 -2.03 -0.43 5.30
C ILE A 103 -1.81 0.14 3.90
N GLN A 104 -2.21 -0.59 2.86
CA GLN A 104 -2.09 -0.16 1.47
C GLN A 104 -2.97 1.06 1.20
N GLU A 105 -4.23 1.04 1.64
CA GLU A 105 -5.17 2.16 1.52
C GLU A 105 -4.64 3.41 2.23
N ALA A 106 -4.19 3.26 3.48
CA ALA A 106 -3.58 4.36 4.24
C ALA A 106 -2.30 4.91 3.58
N TRP A 107 -1.50 4.04 2.98
CA TRP A 107 -0.29 4.44 2.24
C TRP A 107 -0.62 5.18 0.93
N GLN A 108 -1.65 4.74 0.20
CA GLN A 108 -2.15 5.41 -1.01
C GLN A 108 -2.71 6.80 -0.69
N GLU A 109 -3.53 6.90 0.36
CA GLU A 109 -4.10 8.17 0.85
C GLU A 109 -2.99 9.12 1.28
N ALA A 110 -2.03 8.65 2.09
CA ALA A 110 -0.87 9.45 2.51
C ALA A 110 0.04 9.86 1.34
N SER A 111 0.02 9.09 0.25
CA SER A 111 0.74 9.36 -1.00
C SER A 111 -0.01 10.27 -1.96
N ASN A 112 -1.23 10.70 -1.60
CA ASN A 112 -2.11 11.51 -2.45
C ASN A 112 -2.34 10.87 -3.83
N ILE A 113 -2.25 9.54 -3.90
CA ILE A 113 -2.68 8.76 -5.05
C ILE A 113 -4.16 8.52 -4.81
N GLY A 114 -4.97 9.46 -5.29
CA GLY A 114 -6.37 9.14 -5.54
C GLY A 114 -6.38 8.08 -6.63
N LEU A 115 -6.63 6.82 -6.27
CA LEU A 115 -7.35 5.93 -7.17
C LEU A 115 -8.65 6.69 -7.48
N GLY A 116 -8.77 7.18 -8.70
CA GLY A 116 -9.84 8.09 -9.10
C GLY A 116 -11.20 7.61 -8.60
N GLU A 117 -11.98 8.54 -8.06
CA GLU A 117 -13.44 8.56 -8.28
C GLU A 117 -14.17 7.22 -8.10
N SER A 118 -13.95 6.49 -7.01
CA SER A 118 -14.93 5.51 -6.56
C SER A 118 -15.83 6.12 -5.50
N SER A 119 -16.63 7.10 -5.94
CA SER A 119 -18.01 7.15 -5.47
C SER A 119 -18.73 5.96 -6.08
N PRO A 120 -19.31 5.08 -5.27
CA PRO A 120 -20.70 4.75 -5.47
C PRO A 120 -21.49 5.59 -4.48
N SER A 121 -22.20 6.59 -5.00
CA SER A 121 -23.43 7.00 -4.34
C SER A 121 -24.29 5.76 -4.13
N ALA A 122 -24.63 5.47 -2.88
CA ALA A 122 -25.81 4.69 -2.52
C ALA A 122 -26.13 4.95 -1.03
N ASP A 123 -27.11 5.85 -0.85
CA ASP A 123 -28.00 6.12 0.28
C ASP A 123 -27.41 6.65 1.61
#